data_AF-A0A816F8L2-F1
#
_entry.id   AF-A0A816F8L2-F1
#
_cell.length_a   1.000
_cell.length_b   1.000
_cell.length_c   1.000
_cell.angle_alpha   90.00
_cell.angle_beta   90.00
_cell.angle_gamma   90.00
#
_symmetry.space_group_name_H-M   'P 1'
#
loop_
_entity.id
_entity.type
_entity.pdbx_description
1 polymer ?
#
loop_
_entity_poly.entity_id
_entity_poly.type
_entity_poly.pdbx_seq_one_letter_code
_entity_poly.pdbx_strand_id
1 'polypeptide(L)'
;MDAEKYSELAWNILSAFHKTFFNANAHTYATGSQAAGVFALGMGAVSPSEQENVLVHLINDIRQRNYHTSCGEVALPSWFRMLSHYGHDDIVYEFLSRIDRPSYGYAIVHGATSLTEDWFGPVLTRGQQLTSQNHFMFGAVDE
;
A
#
# COMPACT_ATOMS: atom_id res chain seq x y z
N MET A 1 -11.53 31.22 -8.28
CA MET A 1 -12.65 31.23 -7.31
C MET A 1 -12.91 29.86 -6.67
N ASP A 2 -13.19 28.76 -7.40
CA ASP A 2 -13.27 27.43 -6.75
C ASP A 2 -11.90 26.73 -6.65
N ALA A 3 -11.12 26.75 -7.73
CA ALA A 3 -9.80 26.10 -7.75
C ALA A 3 -8.86 26.62 -6.66
N GLU A 4 -8.80 27.94 -6.45
CA GLU A 4 -7.99 28.57 -5.38
C GLU A 4 -8.47 28.15 -3.99
N LYS A 5 -9.79 28.19 -3.74
CA LYS A 5 -10.40 27.77 -2.48
C LYS A 5 -10.07 26.33 -2.13
N TYR A 6 -10.21 25.40 -3.08
CA TYR A 6 -9.90 23.99 -2.84
C TYR A 6 -8.40 23.71 -2.77
N SER A 7 -7.56 24.49 -3.45
CA SER A 7 -6.10 24.40 -3.32
C SER A 7 -5.64 24.84 -1.93
N GLU A 8 -6.18 25.93 -1.41
CA GLU A 8 -5.90 26.40 -0.05
C GLU A 8 -6.40 25.40 1.01
N LEU A 9 -7.61 24.85 0.83
CA LEU A 9 -8.14 23.81 1.71
C LEU A 9 -7.27 22.55 1.70
N ALA A 10 -6.84 22.08 0.52
CA ALA A 10 -5.97 20.93 0.39
C ALA A 10 -4.62 21.18 1.10
N TRP A 11 -4.02 22.35 0.89
CA TRP A 11 -2.78 22.72 1.57
C TRP A 11 -2.92 22.73 3.10
N ASN A 12 -4.02 23.28 3.62
CA ASN A 12 -4.31 23.30 5.06
C ASN A 12 -4.47 21.88 5.63
N ILE A 13 -5.19 21.00 4.92
CA ILE A 13 -5.39 19.60 5.32
C ILE A 13 -4.06 18.84 5.31
N LEU A 14 -3.27 18.95 4.24
CA LEU A 14 -1.98 18.26 4.12
C LEU A 14 -0.98 18.74 5.18
N SER A 15 -0.95 20.04 5.45
CA SER A 15 -0.11 20.62 6.50
C SER A 15 -0.50 20.11 7.89
N ALA A 16 -1.81 20.07 8.19
CA ALA A 16 -2.31 19.52 9.45
C ALA A 16 -2.04 18.01 9.56
N PHE A 17 -2.20 17.26 8.47
CA PHE A 17 -1.90 15.83 8.40
C PHE A 17 -0.42 15.57 8.69
N HIS A 18 0.49 16.26 8.00
CA HIS A 18 1.93 16.14 8.22
C HIS A 18 2.29 16.43 9.68
N LYS A 19 1.84 17.57 10.20
CA LYS A 19 2.11 17.95 11.60
C LYS A 19 1.61 16.92 12.62
N THR A 20 0.48 16.27 12.35
CA THR A 20 -0.17 15.35 13.30
C THR A 20 0.42 13.95 13.24
N PHE A 21 0.73 13.46 12.04
CA PHE A 21 1.04 12.06 11.82
C PHE A 21 2.50 11.78 11.49
N PHE A 22 3.29 12.77 11.08
CA PHE A 22 4.71 12.57 10.78
C PHE A 22 5.52 12.36 12.05
N ASN A 23 6.32 11.29 12.07
CA ASN A 23 7.29 10.99 13.11
C ASN A 23 8.70 11.21 12.58
N ALA A 24 9.31 12.32 12.98
CA ALA A 24 10.65 12.71 12.53
C ALA A 24 11.78 11.77 12.99
N ASN A 25 11.60 11.02 14.07
CA ASN A 25 12.63 10.08 14.54
C ASN A 25 12.65 8.79 13.73
N ALA A 26 11.48 8.36 13.27
CA ALA A 26 11.33 7.13 12.49
C ALA A 26 11.26 7.40 10.97
N HIS A 27 11.08 8.65 10.56
CA HIS A 27 10.76 9.06 9.19
C HIS A 27 9.53 8.32 8.64
N THR A 28 8.47 8.26 9.44
CA THR A 28 7.23 7.53 9.11
C THR A 28 5.98 8.35 9.40
N TYR A 29 4.83 7.82 8.98
CA TYR A 29 3.52 8.37 9.28
C TYR A 29 2.68 7.42 10.13
N ALA A 30 1.95 7.96 11.11
CA ALA A 30 1.03 7.25 11.99
C ALA A 30 1.66 5.99 12.61
N THR A 31 1.25 4.79 12.17
CA THR A 31 1.75 3.51 12.69
C THR A 31 3.03 3.02 12.01
N GLY A 32 3.54 3.74 11.00
CA GLY A 32 4.68 3.33 10.20
C GLY A 32 4.42 2.19 9.22
N SER A 33 3.14 1.90 8.95
CA SER A 33 2.72 0.87 7.99
C SER A 33 2.94 1.28 6.54
N GLN A 34 3.00 0.30 5.63
CA GLN A 34 3.09 0.55 4.18
C GLN A 34 1.94 1.45 3.70
N ALA A 35 0.71 1.17 4.16
CA ALA A 35 -0.47 1.97 3.83
C ALA A 35 -0.32 3.45 4.24
N ALA A 36 0.17 3.71 5.45
CA ALA A 36 0.39 5.08 5.92
C ALA A 36 1.46 5.79 5.07
N GLY A 37 2.54 5.10 4.72
CA GLY A 37 3.61 5.63 3.87
C GLY A 37 3.12 5.96 2.45
N VAL A 38 2.47 5.01 1.77
CA VAL A 38 2.04 5.21 0.37
C VAL A 38 0.94 6.26 0.25
N PHE A 39 0.03 6.37 1.24
CA PHE A 39 -0.94 7.46 1.24
C PHE A 39 -0.30 8.82 1.49
N ALA A 40 0.63 8.92 2.46
CA ALA A 40 1.31 10.17 2.72
C ALA A 40 2.07 10.66 1.49
N LEU A 41 2.81 9.76 0.82
CA LEU A 41 3.51 10.04 -0.43
C LEU A 41 2.54 10.41 -1.56
N GLY A 42 1.50 9.60 -1.78
CA GLY A 42 0.55 9.78 -2.88
C GLY A 42 -0.32 11.03 -2.78
N MET A 43 -0.66 11.46 -1.56
CA MET A 43 -1.40 12.71 -1.34
C MET A 43 -0.50 13.96 -1.40
N GLY A 44 0.82 13.80 -1.49
CA GLY A 44 1.77 14.93 -1.41
C GLY A 44 1.86 15.54 0.00
N ALA A 45 1.58 14.77 1.04
CA ALA A 45 1.65 15.21 2.43
C ALA A 45 3.07 15.15 3.02
N VAL A 46 4.03 14.56 2.31
CA VAL A 46 5.43 14.48 2.72
C VAL A 46 6.17 15.73 2.28
N SER A 47 6.85 16.37 3.24
CA SER A 47 7.70 17.51 2.93
C SER A 47 8.83 17.09 1.98
N PRO A 48 9.27 17.96 1.06
CA PRO A 48 10.31 17.61 0.10
C PRO A 48 11.61 17.06 0.72
N SER A 49 11.97 17.52 1.93
CA SER A 49 13.16 17.05 2.63
C SER A 49 13.03 15.65 3.23
N GLU A 50 11.81 15.14 3.40
CA GLU A 50 11.54 13.84 4.04
C GLU A 50 11.08 12.77 3.05
N GLN A 51 10.81 13.12 1.79
CA GLN A 51 10.33 12.18 0.78
C GLN A 51 11.25 10.96 0.64
N GLU A 52 12.55 11.19 0.54
CA GLU A 52 13.53 10.10 0.41
C GLU A 52 13.56 9.21 1.66
N ASN A 53 13.56 9.80 2.86
CA ASN A 53 13.59 9.02 4.11
C ASN A 53 12.34 8.14 4.28
N VAL A 54 11.15 8.70 3.98
CA VAL A 54 9.88 7.97 4.04
C VAL A 54 9.83 6.85 3.01
N LEU A 55 10.33 7.11 1.79
CA LEU A 55 10.44 6.10 0.74
C LEU A 55 11.39 4.97 1.16
N VAL A 56 12.58 5.30 1.68
CA VAL A 56 13.56 4.31 2.17
C VAL A 56 12.95 3.43 3.27
N HIS A 57 12.22 4.03 4.21
CA HIS A 57 11.51 3.26 5.24
C HIS A 57 10.49 2.28 4.63
N LEU A 58 9.65 2.75 3.69
CA LEU A 58 8.66 1.92 2.99
C LEU A 58 9.33 0.75 2.27
N ILE A 59 10.38 1.00 1.50
CA ILE A 59 11.09 -0.03 0.74
C ILE A 59 11.76 -1.05 1.68
N ASN A 60 12.34 -0.59 2.77
CA ASN A 60 12.96 -1.47 3.75
C ASN A 60 11.92 -2.37 4.44
N ASP A 61 10.74 -1.86 4.81
CA ASP A 61 9.67 -2.70 5.38
C ASP A 61 9.20 -3.76 4.37
N ILE A 62 9.02 -3.41 3.09
CA ILE A 62 8.64 -4.37 2.04
C ILE A 62 9.69 -5.47 1.90
N ARG A 63 10.98 -5.11 1.85
CA ARG A 63 12.08 -6.08 1.75
C ARG A 63 12.16 -6.98 2.98
N GLN A 64 11.99 -6.43 4.19
CA GLN A 64 11.96 -7.20 5.43
C GLN A 64 10.78 -8.18 5.48
N ARG A 65 9.70 -7.90 4.76
CA ARG A 65 8.55 -8.78 4.57
C ARG A 65 8.70 -9.71 3.37
N ASN A 66 9.91 -9.95 2.86
CA ASN A 66 10.15 -10.81 1.71
C ASN A 66 9.33 -10.37 0.47
N TYR A 67 9.26 -9.07 0.23
CA TYR A 67 8.51 -8.44 -0.87
C TYR A 67 6.98 -8.60 -0.77
N HIS A 68 6.44 -9.04 0.37
CA HIS A 68 5.01 -9.04 0.60
C HIS A 68 4.47 -7.66 0.96
N THR A 69 3.31 -7.32 0.39
CA THR A 69 2.54 -6.16 0.83
C THR A 69 1.90 -6.41 2.20
N SER A 70 1.87 -5.37 3.04
CA SER A 70 1.03 -5.35 4.25
C SER A 70 -0.27 -4.57 4.05
N CYS A 71 -0.53 -4.09 2.83
CA CYS A 71 -1.71 -3.30 2.52
C CYS A 71 -2.96 -4.19 2.40
N GLY A 72 -4.10 -3.64 2.81
CA GLY A 72 -5.42 -4.11 2.39
C GLY A 72 -5.86 -3.42 1.10
N GLU A 73 -7.05 -3.77 0.62
CA GLU A 73 -7.63 -3.28 -0.65
C GLU A 73 -7.56 -1.76 -0.83
N VAL A 74 -7.88 -0.98 0.21
CA VAL A 74 -7.97 0.49 0.10
C VAL A 74 -6.62 1.11 -0.26
N ALA A 75 -5.52 0.58 0.27
CA ALA A 75 -4.18 1.11 0.06
C ALA A 75 -3.44 0.45 -1.12
N LEU A 76 -3.94 -0.69 -1.61
CA LEU A 76 -3.27 -1.48 -2.63
C LEU A 76 -3.05 -0.74 -3.96
N PRO A 77 -4.03 0.02 -4.53
CA PRO A 77 -3.78 0.82 -5.73
C PRO A 77 -2.68 1.86 -5.53
N SER A 78 -2.70 2.53 -4.37
CA SER A 78 -1.67 3.53 -4.03
C SER A 78 -0.31 2.88 -3.83
N TRP A 79 -0.27 1.64 -3.34
CA TRP A 79 0.96 0.89 -3.15
C TRP A 79 1.65 0.61 -4.48
N PHE A 80 0.93 0.06 -5.47
CA PHE A 80 1.47 -0.14 -6.82
C PHE A 80 1.89 1.19 -7.46
N ARG A 81 0.97 2.16 -7.48
CA ARG A 81 1.21 3.46 -8.13
C ARG A 81 2.42 4.19 -7.55
N MET A 82 2.60 4.18 -6.22
CA MET A 82 3.73 4.86 -5.59
C MET A 82 5.05 4.13 -5.83
N LEU A 83 5.07 2.79 -5.78
CA LEU A 83 6.29 2.06 -6.11
C LEU A 83 6.74 2.35 -7.54
N SER A 84 5.84 2.25 -8.53
CA SER A 84 6.18 2.58 -9.92
C SER A 84 6.54 4.05 -10.10
N HIS A 85 5.82 4.98 -9.44
CA HIS A 85 6.14 6.42 -9.50
C HIS A 85 7.57 6.73 -9.03
N TYR A 86 8.06 6.01 -8.01
CA TYR A 86 9.41 6.14 -7.47
C TYR A 86 10.43 5.17 -8.10
N GLY A 87 10.07 4.47 -9.18
CA GLY A 87 10.99 3.62 -9.95
C GLY A 87 11.28 2.25 -9.32
N HIS A 88 10.36 1.74 -8.50
CA HIS A 88 10.47 0.46 -7.79
C HIS A 88 9.62 -0.66 -8.43
N ASP A 89 9.60 -0.71 -9.76
CA ASP A 89 8.93 -1.78 -10.51
C ASP A 89 9.57 -3.16 -10.26
N ASP A 90 10.84 -3.19 -9.82
CA ASP A 90 11.52 -4.39 -9.36
C ASP A 90 10.82 -5.04 -8.15
N ILE A 91 10.36 -4.21 -7.21
CA ILE A 91 9.63 -4.67 -6.02
C ILE A 91 8.23 -5.15 -6.40
N VAL A 92 7.57 -4.45 -7.32
CA VAL A 92 6.27 -4.88 -7.86
C VAL A 92 6.41 -6.24 -8.52
N TYR A 93 7.43 -6.43 -9.37
CA TYR A 93 7.72 -7.71 -10.02
C TYR A 93 7.98 -8.84 -9.01
N GLU A 94 8.79 -8.58 -7.97
CA GLU A 94 9.07 -9.56 -6.92
C GLU A 94 7.81 -9.98 -6.15
N PHE A 95 6.94 -9.02 -5.82
CA PHE A 95 5.65 -9.28 -5.17
C PHE A 95 4.74 -10.16 -6.03
N LEU A 96 4.60 -9.82 -7.32
CA LEU A 96 3.75 -10.57 -8.27
C LEU A 96 4.26 -11.97 -8.55
N SER A 97 5.57 -12.19 -8.36
CA SER A 97 6.21 -13.51 -8.53
C SER A 97 6.10 -14.40 -7.28
N ARG A 98 5.59 -13.88 -6.15
CA ARG A 98 5.39 -14.67 -4.92
C ARG A 98 4.22 -15.64 -5.07
N ILE A 99 4.40 -16.83 -4.50
CA ILE A 99 3.37 -17.88 -4.41
C ILE A 99 3.02 -18.26 -2.96
N ASP A 100 3.71 -17.66 -1.99
CA ASP A 100 3.48 -17.76 -0.56
C ASP A 100 2.65 -16.57 -0.04
N ARG A 101 2.06 -16.73 1.15
CA ARG A 101 1.10 -15.76 1.69
C ARG A 101 1.81 -14.58 2.37
N PRO A 102 1.39 -13.32 2.13
CA PRO A 102 0.29 -12.88 1.27
C PRO A 102 0.72 -12.57 -0.19
N SER A 103 0.04 -13.16 -1.18
CA SER A 103 0.28 -12.85 -2.61
C SER A 103 -0.88 -13.29 -3.51
N TYR A 104 -0.94 -12.77 -4.73
CA TYR A 104 -1.84 -13.30 -5.77
C TYR A 104 -1.50 -14.74 -6.15
N GLY A 105 -0.20 -15.05 -6.27
CA GLY A 105 0.26 -16.40 -6.59
C GLY A 105 -0.21 -17.42 -5.55
N TYR A 106 -0.26 -17.05 -4.28
CA TYR A 106 -0.83 -17.90 -3.23
C TYR A 106 -2.29 -18.28 -3.50
N ALA A 107 -3.14 -17.32 -3.86
CA ALA A 107 -4.54 -17.62 -4.21
C ALA A 107 -4.62 -18.53 -5.45
N ILE A 108 -3.80 -18.26 -6.48
CA ILE A 108 -3.75 -19.02 -7.73
C ILE A 108 -3.34 -20.48 -7.49
N VAL A 109 -2.24 -20.73 -6.76
CA VAL A 109 -1.78 -22.11 -6.50
C VAL A 109 -2.73 -22.90 -5.60
N HIS A 110 -3.64 -22.22 -4.90
CA HIS A 110 -4.72 -22.83 -4.12
C HIS A 110 -6.06 -22.90 -4.87
N GLY A 111 -6.09 -22.63 -6.17
CA GLY A 111 -7.24 -22.89 -7.04
C GLY A 111 -8.23 -21.73 -7.17
N ALA A 112 -7.86 -20.52 -6.75
CA ALA A 112 -8.67 -19.33 -7.05
C ALA A 112 -8.73 -19.10 -8.56
N THR A 113 -9.95 -18.87 -9.07
CA THR A 113 -10.22 -18.52 -10.49
C THR A 113 -10.69 -17.07 -10.65
N SER A 114 -10.86 -16.37 -9.53
CA SER A 114 -11.18 -14.94 -9.41
C SER A 114 -10.42 -14.36 -8.22
N LEU A 115 -10.38 -13.03 -8.13
CA LEU A 115 -9.75 -12.32 -7.02
C LEU A 115 -10.50 -12.58 -5.70
N THR A 116 -9.75 -12.80 -4.62
CA THR A 116 -10.30 -13.07 -3.28
C THR A 116 -10.32 -11.78 -2.44
N GLU A 117 -11.25 -11.67 -1.51
CA GLU A 117 -11.43 -10.50 -0.64
C GLU A 117 -10.25 -10.28 0.32
N ASP A 118 -9.53 -11.36 0.64
CA ASP A 118 -8.35 -11.30 1.47
C ASP A 118 -7.18 -12.12 0.88
N TRP A 119 -6.02 -11.97 1.52
CA TRP A 119 -4.81 -12.68 1.15
C TRP A 119 -4.75 -14.14 1.62
N PHE A 120 -5.75 -14.65 2.36
CA PHE A 120 -5.87 -16.07 2.71
C PHE A 120 -6.43 -16.91 1.56
N GLY A 121 -7.08 -16.27 0.58
CA GLY A 121 -7.59 -16.93 -0.60
C GLY A 121 -8.62 -18.02 -0.27
N PRO A 122 -8.70 -19.11 -1.06
CA PRO A 122 -9.67 -20.19 -0.84
C PRO A 122 -9.27 -21.15 0.30
N VAL A 123 -8.30 -20.79 1.14
CA VAL A 123 -7.75 -21.67 2.18
C VAL A 123 -8.42 -21.43 3.52
N LEU A 124 -9.11 -22.45 4.05
CA LEU A 124 -9.64 -22.45 5.42
C LEU A 124 -8.52 -22.76 6.42
N THR A 125 -8.14 -21.79 7.24
CA THR A 125 -7.35 -22.06 8.45
C THR A 125 -8.24 -22.09 9.71
N ARG A 126 -7.75 -22.72 10.78
CA ARG A 126 -8.56 -22.96 11.99
C ARG A 126 -9.07 -21.65 12.58
N GLY A 127 -10.40 -21.52 12.68
CA GLY A 127 -11.06 -20.35 13.27
C GLY A 127 -11.38 -19.23 12.28
N GLN A 128 -11.11 -19.41 10.97
CA GLN A 128 -11.48 -18.47 9.93
C GLN A 128 -12.76 -18.89 9.21
N GLN A 129 -13.54 -17.89 8.78
CA GLN A 129 -14.60 -18.07 7.79
C GLN A 129 -14.04 -17.73 6.41
N LEU A 130 -14.54 -18.40 5.37
CA LEU A 130 -14.25 -17.99 4.00
C LEU A 130 -14.89 -16.62 3.75
N THR A 131 -14.05 -15.69 3.33
CA THR A 131 -14.44 -14.40 2.78
C THR A 131 -14.87 -14.57 1.31
N SER A 132 -15.35 -13.50 0.68
CA SER A 132 -15.73 -13.55 -0.73
C SER A 132 -14.56 -14.02 -1.60
N GLN A 133 -14.82 -14.99 -2.47
CA GLN A 133 -13.82 -15.53 -3.40
C GLN A 133 -13.90 -14.88 -4.79
N ASN A 134 -14.71 -13.82 -4.92
CA ASN A 134 -14.87 -13.03 -6.14
C ASN A 134 -15.05 -11.56 -5.75
N HIS A 135 -13.94 -10.89 -5.46
CA HIS A 135 -13.88 -9.54 -4.90
C HIS A 135 -12.89 -8.69 -5.70
N PHE A 136 -13.40 -7.79 -6.55
CA PHE A 136 -12.60 -7.10 -7.56
C PHE A 136 -11.59 -6.08 -6.99
N MET A 137 -11.72 -5.67 -5.72
CA MET A 137 -10.90 -4.60 -5.13
C MET A 137 -9.39 -4.91 -5.11
N PHE A 138 -9.01 -6.19 -5.18
CA PHE A 138 -7.61 -6.59 -5.36
C PHE A 138 -7.15 -6.55 -6.83
N GLY A 139 -7.97 -6.03 -7.75
CA GLY A 139 -7.68 -5.95 -9.19
C GLY A 139 -6.75 -4.80 -9.58
N ALA A 140 -6.36 -3.96 -8.61
CA ALA A 140 -5.53 -2.77 -8.81
C ALA A 140 -4.13 -3.04 -9.41
N VAL A 141 -3.74 -4.31 -9.58
CA VAL A 141 -2.52 -4.73 -10.26
C VAL A 141 -2.63 -4.60 -11.80
N ASP A 142 -3.84 -4.63 -12.35
CA ASP A 142 -4.10 -4.58 -13.80
C ASP A 142 -4.29 -3.14 -14.34
N GLU A 143 -4.30 -2.14 -13.44
CA GLU A 143 -4.51 -0.71 -13.75
C GLU A 143 -3.19 0.07 -13.85
#